data_AF-A0A6A6EWQ2-F1
#
_entry.id   AF-A0A6A6EWQ2-F1
#
_cell.length_a   1.000
_cell.length_b   1.000
_cell.length_c   1.000
_cell.angle_alpha   90.00
_cell.angle_beta   90.00
_cell.angle_gamma   90.00
#
_symmetry.space_group_name_H-M   'P 1'
#
loop_
_entity.id
_entity.type
_entity.pdbx_description
1 polymer ?
#
loop_
_entity_poly.entity_id
_entity_poly.type
_entity_poly.pdbx_seq_one_letter_code
_entity_poly.pdbx_strand_id
1 'polypeptide(L)' 'MGELYKRASCTLYQDPNNTINHSTMHPPTDLELISREARIQLAIHALDIGQIHSLRNAARIYNVPSMSLKTRRDGTTL' A
#
# COMPACT_ATOMS: atom_id res chain seq x y z
N MET A 1 -14.99 -35.98 -12.69
CA MET A 1 -15.53 -34.79 -13.38
C MET A 1 -16.31 -33.96 -12.38
N GLY A 2 -15.83 -32.75 -12.04
CA GLY A 2 -16.62 -31.76 -11.30
C GLY A 2 -15.92 -31.15 -10.09
N GLU A 3 -14.87 -30.36 -10.31
CA GLU A 3 -14.41 -29.37 -9.32
C GLU A 3 -15.50 -28.30 -9.16
N LEU A 4 -15.98 -28.08 -7.93
CA LEU A 4 -16.79 -26.89 -7.62
C LEU A 4 -16.11 -26.14 -6.48
N TYR A 5 -15.12 -25.32 -6.84
CA TYR A 5 -14.63 -24.22 -6.02
C TYR A 5 -15.80 -23.29 -5.73
N LYS A 6 -16.50 -23.49 -4.61
CA LYS A 6 -17.55 -22.59 -4.15
C LYS A 6 -16.88 -21.33 -3.61
N ARG A 7 -17.06 -20.24 -4.36
CA ARG A 7 -16.79 -18.84 -4.00
C ARG A 7 -17.01 -18.62 -2.51
N ALA A 8 -15.93 -18.32 -1.78
CA ALA A 8 -16.02 -17.61 -0.52
C ALA A 8 -16.65 -16.24 -0.82
N SER A 9 -17.96 -16.13 -0.63
CA SER A 9 -18.68 -14.87 -0.68
C SER A 9 -18.69 -14.36 0.76
N CYS A 10 -17.75 -13.48 1.10
CA CYS A 10 -17.78 -12.78 2.37
C CYS A 10 -19.04 -11.90 2.38
N THR A 11 -20.10 -12.38 3.04
CA THR A 11 -21.30 -11.61 3.30
C THR A 11 -20.91 -10.46 4.23
N LEU A 12 -20.80 -9.25 3.69
CA LEU A 12 -20.78 -8.02 4.47
C LEU A 12 -22.16 -7.87 5.13
N TYR A 13 -22.25 -8.20 6.41
CA TYR A 13 -23.37 -7.80 7.25
C TYR A 13 -23.37 -6.26 7.33
N GLN A 14 -24.39 -5.62 6.75
CA GLN A 14 -24.67 -4.20 6.94
C GLN A 14 -25.79 -4.07 7.97
N ASP A 15 -25.45 -3.57 9.16
CA ASP A 15 -26.38 -3.28 10.24
C ASP A 15 -27.03 -1.88 10.01
N PRO A 16 -28.37 -1.72 10.12
CA PRO A 16 -29.07 -0.51 9.67
C PRO A 16 -29.13 0.67 10.66
N ASN A 17 -28.34 0.69 11.74
CA ASN A 17 -28.44 1.75 12.76
C ASN A 17 -27.31 2.80 12.65
N ASN A 18 -27.43 3.69 11.66
CA ASN A 18 -26.60 4.88 11.52
C ASN A 18 -27.02 5.98 12.51
N THR A 19 -26.49 5.92 13.73
CA THR A 19 -26.45 7.07 14.64
C THR A 19 -25.08 7.74 14.47
N ILE A 20 -25.07 8.92 13.85
CA ILE A 20 -23.87 9.75 13.65
C ILE A 20 -23.42 10.29 15.02
N ASN A 21 -22.68 9.48 15.76
CA ASN A 21 -21.88 9.93 16.88
C ASN A 21 -20.52 10.32 16.32
N HIS A 22 -20.23 11.61 16.35
CA HIS A 22 -18.97 12.26 15.99
C HIS A 22 -17.89 11.87 17.02
N SER A 23 -17.55 10.58 17.07
CA SER A 23 -16.42 10.05 17.82
C SER A 23 -15.21 10.09 16.89
N THR A 24 -14.13 10.73 17.33
CA THR A 24 -12.86 10.83 16.60
C THR A 24 -12.30 9.44 16.31
N MET A 25 -12.74 8.83 15.21
CA MET A 25 -12.11 7.65 14.66
C MET A 25 -10.82 8.11 14.00
N HIS A 26 -9.66 7.86 14.62
CA HIS A 26 -8.43 7.78 13.83
C HIS A 26 -8.59 6.58 12.88
N PRO A 27 -8.73 6.80 11.56
CA PRO A 27 -8.77 5.71 10.61
C PRO A 27 -7.38 5.07 10.52
N PRO A 28 -7.28 3.84 10.00
CA PRO A 28 -6.18 2.92 10.29
C PRO A 28 -4.83 3.43 9.76
N THR A 29 -3.87 3.62 10.67
CA THR A 29 -2.45 3.87 10.37
C THR A 29 -1.88 2.81 9.41
N ASP A 30 -2.44 1.60 9.43
CA ASP A 30 -1.99 0.47 8.62
C ASP A 30 -2.28 0.63 7.13
N LEU A 31 -3.41 1.22 6.72
CA LEU A 31 -3.71 1.41 5.29
C LEU A 31 -2.78 2.45 4.67
N GLU A 32 -2.44 3.51 5.41
CA GLU A 32 -1.43 4.46 4.97
C GLU A 32 -0.04 3.82 4.86
N LEU A 33 0.33 2.96 5.81
CA LEU A 33 1.60 2.21 5.76
C LEU A 33 1.66 1.25 4.57
N ILE A 34 0.59 0.49 4.32
CA ILE A 34 0.45 -0.37 3.14
C ILE A 34 0.54 0.45 1.85
N SER A 35 -0.11 1.62 1.80
CA SER A 35 -0.03 2.53 0.65
C SER A 35 1.38 3.06 0.43
N ARG A 36 2.16 3.24 1.49
CA ARG A 36 3.53 3.75 1.44
C ARG A 36 4.50 2.67 0.96
N GLU A 37 4.38 1.46 1.47
CA GLU A 37 5.23 0.34 1.04
C GLU A 37 4.96 -0.01 -0.43
N ALA A 38 3.69 -0.02 -0.86
CA ALA A 38 3.35 -0.23 -2.28
C ALA A 38 3.98 0.83 -3.20
N ARG A 39 3.96 2.11 -2.78
CA ARG A 39 4.63 3.20 -3.51
C ARG A 39 6.15 3.05 -3.55
N ILE A 40 6.77 2.55 -2.48
CA ILE A 40 8.20 2.26 -2.44
C ILE A 40 8.54 1.14 -3.43
N GLN A 41 7.77 0.06 -3.45
CA GLN A 41 7.99 -1.06 -4.37
C GLN A 41 7.83 -0.63 -5.84
N LEU A 42 6.81 0.18 -6.16
CA LEU A 42 6.63 0.73 -7.50
C LEU A 42 7.81 1.63 -7.91
N ALA A 43 8.30 2.45 -6.99
CA ALA A 43 9.44 3.32 -7.24
C ALA A 43 10.76 2.54 -7.45
N ILE A 44 10.97 1.45 -6.71
CA ILE A 44 12.11 0.53 -6.91
C ILE A 44 11.98 -0.15 -8.27
N HIS A 45 10.81 -0.70 -8.59
CA HIS A 45 10.57 -1.34 -9.88
C HIS A 45 10.83 -0.39 -11.06
N ALA A 46 10.38 0.87 -10.97
CA ALA A 46 10.64 1.89 -11.99
C ALA A 46 12.14 2.23 -12.16
N LEU A 47 12.93 2.15 -11.08
CA LEU A 47 14.38 2.29 -11.14
C LEU A 47 15.03 1.07 -11.81
N ASP A 48 14.58 -0.13 -11.46
CA ASP A 48 15.16 -1.40 -11.94
C ASP A 48 14.90 -1.62 -13.44
N ILE A 49 13.72 -1.25 -13.93
CA ILE A 49 13.40 -1.33 -15.37
C ILE A 49 13.97 -0.15 -16.19
N GLY A 50 14.68 0.79 -15.55
CA GLY A 50 15.26 1.96 -16.21
C GLY A 50 14.23 3.02 -16.65
N GLN A 51 12.98 2.95 -16.20
CA GLN A 51 11.98 3.98 -16.48
C GLN A 51 12.36 5.32 -15.82
N ILE A 52 13.00 5.24 -14.65
CA ILE A 52 13.55 6.40 -13.94
C ILE A 52 15.00 6.10 -13.59
N HIS A 53 15.93 7.01 -13.90
CA HIS A 53 17.35 6.82 -13.62
C HIS A 53 17.81 7.45 -12.30
N SER A 54 16.98 8.29 -11.68
CA SER A 54 17.34 9.06 -10.50
C SER A 54 16.48 8.67 -9.30
N LEU A 55 17.16 8.22 -8.24
CA LEU A 55 16.56 7.87 -6.95
C LEU A 55 15.77 9.06 -6.35
N ARG A 56 16.30 10.28 -6.49
CA ARG A 56 15.63 11.52 -6.08
C ARG A 56 14.35 11.75 -6.90
N ASN A 57 14.39 11.49 -8.21
CA ASN A 57 13.22 11.68 -9.06
C ASN A 57 12.14 10.61 -8.79
N ALA A 58 12.53 9.35 -8.59
CA ALA A 58 11.62 8.28 -8.19
C ALA A 58 10.93 8.57 -6.85
N ALA A 59 11.70 9.00 -5.85
CA ALA A 59 11.16 9.43 -4.55
C ALA A 59 10.10 10.54 -4.68
N ARG A 60 10.33 11.52 -5.56
CA ARG A 60 9.39 12.62 -5.82
C ARG A 60 8.14 12.15 -6.55
N ILE A 61 8.28 11.36 -7.62
CA ILE A 61 7.17 10.87 -8.45
C ILE A 61 6.20 10.01 -7.63
N TYR A 62 6.74 9.10 -6.84
CA TYR A 62 5.95 8.18 -6.03
C TYR A 62 5.64 8.72 -4.62
N ASN A 63 6.03 9.96 -4.32
CA ASN A 63 5.81 10.62 -3.03
C ASN A 63 6.24 9.74 -1.83
N VAL A 64 7.49 9.30 -1.84
CA VAL A 64 8.12 8.48 -0.78
C VAL A 64 9.46 9.10 -0.36
N PRO A 65 9.86 8.99 0.93
CA PRO A 65 11.15 9.49 1.36
C PRO A 65 12.32 8.78 0.67
N SER A 66 13.25 9.56 0.14
CA SER A 66 14.44 9.06 -0.57
C SER A 66 15.28 8.11 0.27
N MET A 67 15.37 8.36 1.58
CA MET A 67 16.07 7.49 2.53
C MET A 67 15.39 6.12 2.62
N SER A 68 14.06 6.08 2.78
CA SER A 68 13.32 4.80 2.80
C SER A 68 13.46 4.04 1.49
N LEU A 69 13.41 4.75 0.35
CA LEU A 69 13.62 4.13 -0.96
C LEU A 69 15.03 3.52 -1.07
N LYS A 70 16.05 4.25 -0.66
CA LYS A 70 17.44 3.80 -0.67
C LYS A 70 17.63 2.58 0.23
N THR A 71 17.21 2.67 1.49
CA THR A 71 17.30 1.59 2.48
C THR A 71 16.61 0.31 1.99
N ARG A 72 15.41 0.44 1.41
CA ARG A 72 14.65 -0.70 0.86
C ARG A 72 15.30 -1.30 -0.38
N ARG A 73 15.79 -0.47 -1.31
CA ARG A 73 16.49 -0.92 -2.52
C ARG A 73 17.80 -1.63 -2.19
N ASP A 74 18.57 -1.10 -1.24
CA ASP A 74 19.84 -1.65 -0.81
C ASP A 74 19.66 -2.91 0.08
N GLY A 75 18.42 -3.39 0.26
CA GLY A 75 18.09 -4.61 1.01
C GLY A 75 18.34 -4.50 2.51
N THR A 76 18.59 -3.30 3.03
CA THR A 76 18.85 -3.08 4.45
C THR A 76 17.51 -2.96 5.17
N THR A 77 16.94 -4.07 5.60
CA THR A 77 15.90 -4.05 6.63
C THR A 77 16.54 -3.62 7.94
N LEU A 78 16.17 -2.45 8.46
CA LEU A 78 16.41 -2.08 9.87
C LEU A 78 15.59 -2.98 10.78
#